data_AF-Q5WEQ2-F1
#
_entry.id   AF-Q5WEQ2-F1
#
_cell.length_a   1.000
_cell.length_b   1.000
_cell.length_c   1.000
_cell.angle_alpha   90.00
_cell.angle_beta   90.00
_cell.angle_gamma   90.00
#
_symmetry.space_group_name_H-M   'P 1'
#
loop_
_entity.id
_entity.type
_entity.pdbx_description
1 polymer ?
#
loop_
_entity_poly.entity_id
_entity_poly.type
_entity_poly.pdbx_seq_one_letter_code
_entity_poly.pdbx_strand_id
1 'polypeptide(L)'
;MGNMLRANDIRTKAEKLSEENQLLFEEVSHYIYSAPISSRQANQVLADIIAEWLELEQRRLPLHVQKHSVAAYCQQRLLGIPKQPAKLKVAQALATGMLILAVAFAVQTIVQFIGFFDATVQATKFSLFPLVLLAVFGLSGIYMVHGTKQKKRANIWKVAGVASQLLAVLLFFTAMRLWDGLLTVILDFPSSLLFLVLSVVGWFGARRLKYVLEEQQEQTQGGQMPVTLPPPPHATATLKNTQEEAEKQNNNNS
;
A
#
# COMPACT_ATOMS: atom_id res chain seq x y z
N MET A 1 6.69 -15.36 -3.65
CA MET A 1 6.02 -16.10 -4.75
C MET A 1 4.51 -16.25 -4.54
N GLY A 2 4.00 -16.44 -3.32
CA GLY A 2 2.56 -16.64 -3.07
C GLY A 2 1.60 -15.50 -3.46
N ASN A 3 2.03 -14.22 -3.41
CA ASN A 3 1.15 -13.09 -3.74
C ASN A 3 0.87 -12.93 -5.25
N MET A 4 1.82 -13.28 -6.12
CA MET A 4 1.62 -13.24 -7.58
C MET A 4 0.72 -14.38 -8.07
N LEU A 5 0.82 -15.56 -7.44
CA LEU A 5 -0.05 -16.71 -7.72
C LEU A 5 -1.51 -16.41 -7.37
N ARG A 6 -1.76 -15.74 -6.24
CA ARG A 6 -3.12 -15.32 -5.85
C ARG A 6 -3.72 -14.23 -6.74
N ALA A 7 -2.93 -13.24 -7.16
CA ALA A 7 -3.41 -12.18 -8.04
C ALA A 7 -3.77 -12.70 -9.45
N ASN A 8 -2.96 -13.62 -9.98
CA ASN A 8 -3.30 -14.30 -11.24
C ASN A 8 -4.55 -15.18 -11.09
N ASP A 9 -4.69 -15.92 -9.99
CA ASP A 9 -5.89 -16.74 -9.73
C ASP A 9 -7.18 -15.90 -9.64
N ILE A 10 -7.12 -14.70 -9.05
CA ILE A 10 -8.26 -13.76 -9.02
C ILE A 10 -8.61 -13.30 -10.45
N ARG A 11 -7.62 -12.96 -11.28
CA ARG A 11 -7.86 -12.52 -12.65
C ARG A 11 -8.45 -13.63 -13.52
N THR A 12 -7.92 -14.84 -13.43
CA THR A 12 -8.44 -16.03 -14.13
C THR A 12 -9.85 -16.41 -13.65
N LYS A 13 -10.17 -16.19 -12.37
CA LYS A 13 -11.54 -16.35 -11.86
C LYS A 13 -12.47 -15.24 -12.35
N ALA A 14 -11.96 -14.03 -12.58
CA ALA A 14 -12.76 -12.91 -13.09
C ALA A 14 -13.20 -13.11 -14.54
N GLU A 15 -12.37 -13.78 -15.33
CA GLU A 15 -12.70 -14.17 -16.72
C GLU A 15 -13.85 -15.20 -16.82
N LYS A 16 -14.28 -15.79 -15.69
CA LYS A 16 -15.42 -16.73 -15.64
C LYS A 16 -16.76 -16.06 -15.35
N LEU A 17 -16.76 -14.77 -15.00
CA LEU A 17 -17.96 -13.96 -14.84
C LEU A 17 -18.47 -13.52 -16.22
N SER A 18 -19.76 -13.20 -16.34
CA SER A 18 -20.28 -12.50 -17.51
C SER A 18 -19.56 -11.16 -17.76
N GLU A 19 -19.54 -10.69 -19.01
CA GLU A 19 -18.83 -9.45 -19.40
C GLU A 19 -19.25 -8.22 -18.56
N GLU A 20 -20.55 -8.11 -18.24
CA GLU A 20 -21.07 -7.02 -17.41
C GLU A 20 -20.56 -7.10 -15.96
N ASN A 21 -20.53 -8.30 -15.38
CA ASN A 21 -19.99 -8.55 -14.04
C ASN A 21 -18.46 -8.39 -13.99
N GLN A 22 -17.76 -8.71 -15.09
CA GLN A 22 -16.32 -8.54 -15.20
C GLN A 22 -15.92 -7.06 -15.13
N LEU A 23 -16.65 -6.18 -15.84
CA LEU A 23 -16.44 -4.73 -15.78
C LEU A 23 -16.71 -4.16 -14.38
N LEU A 24 -17.79 -4.63 -13.72
CA LEU A 24 -18.08 -4.24 -12.34
C LEU A 24 -17.00 -4.72 -11.37
N PHE A 25 -16.48 -5.93 -11.57
CA PHE A 25 -15.41 -6.48 -10.73
C PHE A 25 -14.10 -5.71 -10.90
N GLU A 26 -13.78 -5.26 -12.12
CA GLU A 26 -12.62 -4.40 -12.38
C GLU A 26 -12.72 -3.08 -11.60
N GLU A 27 -13.89 -2.44 -11.59
CA GLU A 27 -14.13 -1.20 -10.84
C GLU A 27 -14.01 -1.42 -9.31
N VAL A 28 -14.56 -2.52 -8.81
CA VAL A 28 -14.39 -2.97 -7.41
C VAL A 28 -12.91 -3.20 -7.08
N SER A 29 -12.16 -3.83 -7.98
CA SER A 29 -10.73 -4.10 -7.80
C SER A 29 -9.92 -2.81 -7.68
N HIS A 30 -10.17 -1.84 -8.56
CA HIS A 30 -9.55 -0.53 -8.52
C HIS A 30 -9.83 0.17 -7.19
N TYR A 31 -11.08 0.14 -6.73
CA TYR A 31 -11.45 0.74 -5.46
C TYR A 31 -10.71 0.08 -4.28
N ILE A 32 -10.72 -1.26 -4.20
CA ILE A 32 -10.11 -2.00 -3.09
C ILE A 32 -8.58 -1.83 -3.07
N TYR A 33 -7.91 -1.81 -4.22
CA TYR A 33 -6.46 -1.54 -4.27
C TYR A 33 -6.10 -0.10 -3.87
N SER A 34 -7.02 0.85 -4.04
CA SER A 34 -6.84 2.24 -3.61
C SER A 34 -7.08 2.44 -2.10
N ALA A 35 -7.73 1.48 -1.44
CA ALA A 35 -8.07 1.57 -0.03
C ALA A 35 -6.82 1.48 0.87
N PRO A 36 -6.85 2.08 2.09
CA PRO A 36 -5.70 2.13 3.00
C PRO A 36 -5.47 0.80 3.76
N ILE A 37 -5.53 -0.33 3.06
CA ILE A 37 -5.34 -1.70 3.55
C ILE A 37 -4.10 -2.33 2.88
N SER A 38 -3.52 -3.39 3.47
CA SER A 38 -2.35 -4.05 2.86
C SER A 38 -2.71 -4.68 1.51
N SER A 39 -1.75 -4.77 0.58
CA SER A 39 -2.00 -5.43 -0.73
C SER A 39 -2.46 -6.88 -0.55
N ARG A 40 -2.00 -7.55 0.52
CA ARG A 40 -2.42 -8.91 0.86
C ARG A 40 -3.87 -8.96 1.34
N GLN A 41 -4.29 -8.02 2.19
CA GLN A 41 -5.70 -7.87 2.60
C GLN A 41 -6.58 -7.52 1.40
N ALA A 42 -6.13 -6.62 0.52
CA ALA A 42 -6.86 -6.29 -0.72
C ALA A 42 -7.08 -7.55 -1.56
N ASN A 43 -6.06 -8.39 -1.73
CA ASN A 43 -6.18 -9.66 -2.43
C ASN A 43 -7.10 -10.66 -1.73
N GLN A 44 -7.14 -10.70 -0.40
CA GLN A 44 -8.08 -11.55 0.35
C GLN A 44 -9.51 -11.10 0.13
N VAL A 45 -9.79 -9.80 0.30
CA VAL A 45 -11.14 -9.25 0.07
C VAL A 45 -11.58 -9.49 -1.37
N LEU A 46 -10.70 -9.30 -2.35
CA LEU A 46 -11.02 -9.57 -3.75
C LEU A 46 -11.25 -11.06 -4.03
N ALA A 47 -10.48 -11.95 -3.41
CA ALA A 47 -10.68 -13.39 -3.51
C ALA A 47 -12.02 -13.84 -2.91
N ASP A 48 -12.46 -13.21 -1.82
CA ASP A 48 -13.75 -13.51 -1.20
C ASP A 48 -14.91 -12.96 -2.04
N ILE A 49 -14.80 -11.72 -2.54
CA ILE A 49 -15.81 -11.10 -3.42
C ILE A 49 -15.99 -11.92 -4.68
N ILE A 50 -14.90 -12.33 -5.34
CA ILE A 50 -15.00 -13.05 -6.60
C ILE A 50 -15.57 -14.45 -6.44
N ALA A 51 -15.26 -15.13 -5.32
CA ALA A 51 -15.86 -16.42 -5.00
C ALA A 51 -17.38 -16.30 -4.79
N GLU A 52 -17.82 -15.26 -4.06
CA GLU A 52 -19.23 -14.97 -3.83
C GLU A 52 -19.96 -14.64 -5.15
N TRP A 53 -19.36 -13.81 -6.01
CA TRP A 53 -19.98 -13.44 -7.28
C TRP A 53 -20.11 -14.63 -8.24
N LEU A 54 -19.08 -15.48 -8.31
CA LEU A 54 -19.15 -16.73 -9.08
C LEU A 54 -20.23 -17.67 -8.54
N GLU A 55 -20.40 -17.76 -7.23
CA GLU A 55 -21.45 -18.59 -6.63
C GLU A 55 -22.86 -18.05 -6.93
N LEU A 56 -23.05 -16.73 -6.87
CA LEU A 56 -24.32 -16.08 -7.23
C LEU A 56 -24.67 -16.30 -8.71
N GLU A 57 -23.69 -16.17 -9.60
CA GLU A 57 -23.89 -16.37 -11.03
C GLU A 57 -24.21 -17.84 -11.37
N GLN A 58 -23.51 -18.80 -10.74
CA GLN A 58 -23.83 -20.23 -10.87
C GLN A 58 -25.25 -20.57 -10.42
N ARG A 59 -25.73 -19.91 -9.36
CA ARG A 59 -27.09 -20.07 -8.82
C ARG A 59 -28.13 -19.21 -9.54
N ARG A 60 -27.74 -18.44 -10.58
CA ARG A 60 -28.58 -17.44 -11.28
C ARG A 60 -29.28 -16.45 -10.34
N LEU A 61 -28.62 -16.12 -9.24
CA LEU A 61 -29.09 -15.11 -8.30
C LEU A 61 -28.63 -13.72 -8.79
N PRO A 62 -29.47 -12.68 -8.66
CA PRO A 62 -29.11 -11.35 -9.10
C PRO A 62 -27.94 -10.78 -8.29
N LEU A 63 -26.91 -10.30 -8.98
CA LEU A 63 -25.90 -9.44 -8.37
C LEU A 63 -26.56 -8.09 -8.03
N HIS A 64 -26.56 -7.74 -6.74
CA HIS A 64 -27.13 -6.47 -6.27
C HIS A 64 -26.12 -5.32 -6.30
N VAL A 65 -24.99 -5.49 -7.00
CA VAL A 65 -23.98 -4.45 -7.21
C VAL A 65 -24.19 -3.86 -8.59
N GLN A 66 -24.50 -2.56 -8.63
CA GLN A 66 -24.65 -1.79 -9.85
C GLN A 66 -23.53 -0.75 -9.89
N LYS A 67 -23.22 -0.23 -11.08
CA LYS A 67 -22.12 0.73 -11.29
C LYS A 67 -22.14 1.91 -10.30
N HIS A 68 -23.33 2.43 -10.00
CA HIS A 68 -23.49 3.56 -9.07
C HIS A 68 -23.37 3.18 -7.58
N SER A 69 -23.44 1.90 -7.23
CA SER A 69 -23.36 1.40 -5.84
C SER A 69 -22.02 0.75 -5.49
N VAL A 70 -21.08 0.66 -6.44
CA VAL A 70 -19.73 0.05 -6.26
C VAL A 70 -18.98 0.66 -5.08
N ALA A 71 -18.97 1.99 -4.95
CA ALA A 71 -18.25 2.67 -3.87
C ALA A 71 -18.83 2.31 -2.48
N ALA A 72 -20.15 2.29 -2.35
CA ALA A 72 -20.82 1.94 -1.10
C ALA A 72 -20.59 0.47 -0.73
N TYR A 73 -20.66 -0.42 -1.73
CA TYR A 73 -20.37 -1.84 -1.58
C TYR A 73 -18.93 -2.07 -1.09
N CYS A 74 -17.95 -1.45 -1.74
CA CYS A 74 -16.55 -1.57 -1.35
C CYS A 74 -16.29 -0.99 0.04
N GLN A 75 -16.87 0.17 0.35
CA GLN A 75 -16.73 0.79 1.66
C GLN A 75 -17.26 -0.12 2.77
N GLN A 76 -18.38 -0.80 2.54
CA GLN A 76 -18.94 -1.77 3.47
C GLN A 76 -18.07 -3.02 3.62
N ARG A 77 -17.50 -3.55 2.54
CA ARG A 77 -16.56 -4.69 2.59
C ARG A 77 -15.26 -4.36 3.32
N LEU A 78 -14.88 -3.08 3.33
CA LEU A 78 -13.70 -2.57 4.03
C LEU A 78 -13.99 -2.21 5.50
N LEU A 79 -15.26 -2.22 5.95
CA LEU A 79 -15.62 -1.99 7.35
C LEU A 79 -15.08 -3.15 8.20
N GLY A 80 -14.34 -2.81 9.25
CA GLY A 80 -13.71 -3.79 10.15
C GLY A 80 -12.31 -4.23 9.72
N ILE A 81 -11.87 -3.93 8.49
CA ILE A 81 -10.51 -4.26 8.06
C ILE A 81 -9.50 -3.27 8.66
N PRO A 82 -8.52 -3.75 9.43
CA PRO A 82 -7.55 -2.87 10.06
C PRO A 82 -6.67 -2.20 9.01
N LYS A 83 -6.78 -0.87 8.93
CA LYS A 83 -5.96 -0.05 8.02
C LYS A 83 -4.47 -0.30 8.28
N GLN A 84 -3.65 -0.23 7.22
CA GLN A 84 -2.20 -0.49 7.30
C GLN A 84 -1.53 0.25 8.47
N PRO A 85 -0.67 -0.44 9.26
CA PRO A 85 0.08 0.19 10.34
C PRO A 85 1.16 1.12 9.79
N ALA A 86 1.49 2.15 10.57
CA ALA A 86 2.49 3.16 10.20
C ALA A 86 3.85 2.52 9.84
N LYS A 87 4.26 1.49 10.58
CA LYS A 87 5.51 0.74 10.34
C LYS A 87 5.56 0.13 8.94
N LEU A 88 4.44 -0.39 8.45
CA LEU A 88 4.36 -0.99 7.12
C LEU A 88 4.48 0.07 6.02
N LYS A 89 3.86 1.24 6.22
CA LYS A 89 3.99 2.39 5.31
C LYS A 89 5.41 2.93 5.25
N VAL A 90 6.09 3.01 6.40
CA VAL A 90 7.50 3.43 6.47
C VAL A 90 8.40 2.42 5.77
N ALA A 91 8.22 1.11 6.01
CA ALA A 91 8.97 0.06 5.33
C ALA A 91 8.76 0.08 3.82
N GLN A 92 7.52 0.34 3.36
CA GLN A 92 7.22 0.50 1.95
C GLN A 92 7.88 1.75 1.35
N ALA A 93 7.80 2.90 2.03
CA ALA A 93 8.44 4.13 1.57
C ALA A 93 9.97 3.97 1.49
N LEU A 94 10.57 3.30 2.47
CA LEU A 94 11.99 2.96 2.48
C LEU A 94 12.34 2.05 1.29
N ALA A 95 11.57 0.98 1.05
CA ALA A 95 11.79 0.11 -0.09
C ALA A 95 11.69 0.87 -1.42
N THR A 96 10.67 1.72 -1.60
CA THR A 96 10.56 2.55 -2.81
C THR A 96 11.74 3.51 -2.95
N GLY A 97 12.17 4.15 -1.86
CA GLY A 97 13.34 5.04 -1.87
C GLY A 97 14.62 4.32 -2.29
N MET A 98 14.88 3.12 -1.74
CA MET A 98 16.05 2.31 -2.11
C MET A 98 16.00 1.85 -3.57
N LEU A 99 14.81 1.59 -4.12
CA LEU A 99 14.65 1.28 -5.54
C LEU A 99 15.03 2.46 -6.44
N ILE A 100 14.56 3.66 -6.08
CA ILE A 100 14.89 4.90 -6.83
C ILE A 100 16.40 5.13 -6.81
N LEU A 101 17.05 4.98 -5.64
CA LEU A 101 18.50 5.09 -5.52
C LEU A 101 19.23 4.04 -6.36
N ALA A 102 18.77 2.79 -6.35
CA ALA A 102 19.35 1.74 -7.18
C ALA A 102 19.28 2.10 -8.68
N VAL A 103 18.16 2.62 -9.15
CA VAL A 103 18.03 3.07 -10.56
C VAL A 103 18.98 4.24 -10.84
N ALA A 104 19.06 5.24 -9.96
CA ALA A 104 19.94 6.39 -10.13
C ALA A 104 21.42 5.98 -10.20
N PHE A 105 21.89 5.12 -9.29
CA PHE A 105 23.26 4.62 -9.30
C PHE A 105 23.52 3.63 -10.45
N ALA A 106 22.51 2.91 -10.94
CA ALA A 106 22.65 2.09 -12.14
C ALA A 106 22.94 2.96 -13.37
N VAL A 107 22.18 4.05 -13.55
CA VAL A 107 22.43 5.02 -14.62
C VAL A 107 23.82 5.63 -14.48
N GLN A 108 24.20 6.06 -13.26
CA GLN A 108 25.53 6.62 -13.02
C GLN A 108 26.65 5.62 -13.34
N THR A 109 26.48 4.35 -12.96
CA THR A 109 27.45 3.29 -13.26
C THR A 109 27.62 3.09 -14.77
N ILE A 110 26.52 3.13 -15.53
CA ILE A 110 26.57 3.04 -17.00
C ILE A 110 27.30 4.24 -17.60
N VAL A 111 27.01 5.47 -17.13
CA VAL A 111 27.68 6.68 -17.60
C VAL A 111 29.18 6.63 -17.31
N GLN A 112 29.57 6.26 -16.09
CA GLN A 112 30.99 6.12 -15.72
C GLN A 112 31.67 4.96 -16.46
N PHE A 113 30.94 3.91 -16.81
CA PHE A 113 31.46 2.83 -17.65
C PHE A 113 31.78 3.32 -19.08
N ILE A 114 30.89 4.12 -19.68
CA ILE A 114 31.13 4.76 -20.98
C ILE A 114 32.34 5.70 -20.89
N GLY A 115 32.54 6.36 -19.75
CA GLY A 115 33.70 7.20 -19.49
C GLY A 115 35.06 6.49 -19.52
N PHE A 116 35.12 5.15 -19.46
CA PHE A 116 36.35 4.43 -19.75
C PHE A 116 36.74 4.47 -21.23
N PHE A 117 35.78 4.65 -22.13
CA PHE A 117 35.98 4.72 -23.58
C PHE A 117 36.00 6.15 -24.11
N ASP A 118 35.48 7.11 -23.34
CA ASP A 118 35.45 8.53 -23.67
C ASP A 118 35.98 9.38 -22.51
N ALA A 119 37.18 9.93 -22.68
CA ALA A 119 37.86 10.73 -21.66
C ALA A 119 37.18 12.08 -21.36
N THR A 120 36.15 12.46 -22.12
CA THR A 120 35.36 13.67 -21.84
C THR A 120 34.39 13.49 -20.66
N VAL A 121 34.09 12.25 -20.27
CA VAL A 121 33.20 11.95 -19.14
C VAL A 121 33.97 12.06 -17.83
N GLN A 122 33.73 13.13 -17.08
CA GLN A 122 34.36 13.34 -15.77
C GLN A 122 33.56 12.72 -14.63
N ALA A 123 34.28 12.33 -13.57
CA ALA A 123 33.69 11.85 -12.34
C ALA A 123 32.78 12.92 -11.71
N THR A 124 31.54 12.55 -11.40
CA THR A 124 30.54 13.48 -10.88
C THR A 124 30.70 13.61 -9.37
N LYS A 125 30.75 14.84 -8.84
CA LYS A 125 30.67 15.05 -7.39
C LYS A 125 29.21 14.97 -6.97
N PHE A 126 28.92 14.16 -5.96
CA PHE A 126 27.56 13.95 -5.49
C PHE A 126 27.49 14.04 -3.97
N SER A 127 26.66 14.94 -3.46
CA SER A 127 26.40 15.05 -2.04
C SER A 127 25.33 14.06 -1.61
N LEU A 128 25.65 13.20 -0.66
CA LEU A 128 24.70 12.28 -0.04
C LEU A 128 23.86 12.97 1.04
N PHE A 129 24.26 14.17 1.48
CA PHE A 129 23.63 14.87 2.60
C PHE A 129 22.15 15.23 2.37
N PRO A 130 21.73 15.75 1.20
CA PRO A 130 20.32 15.98 0.91
C PRO A 130 19.47 14.70 1.02
N LEU A 131 20.01 13.56 0.57
CA LEU A 131 19.30 12.28 0.64
C LEU A 131 19.12 11.80 2.08
N VAL A 132 20.12 11.98 2.94
CA VAL A 132 20.02 11.64 4.36
C VAL A 132 18.95 12.49 5.04
N LEU A 133 18.91 13.80 4.80
CA LEU A 133 17.88 14.68 5.35
C LEU A 133 16.48 14.27 4.87
N LEU A 134 16.34 14.00 3.57
CA LEU A 134 15.07 13.56 2.99
C LEU A 134 14.61 12.24 3.63
N ALA A 135 15.51 11.28 3.82
CA ALA A 135 15.19 10.01 4.44
C ALA A 135 14.76 10.18 5.91
N VAL A 136 15.53 10.93 6.70
CA VAL A 136 15.24 11.13 8.13
C VAL A 136 13.93 11.89 8.33
N PHE A 137 13.76 13.05 7.71
CA PHE A 137 12.57 13.89 7.91
C PHE A 137 11.34 13.33 7.17
N GLY A 138 11.54 12.70 6.01
CA GLY A 138 10.47 12.09 5.23
C GLY A 138 9.88 10.86 5.90
N LEU A 139 10.73 9.90 6.33
CA LEU A 139 10.25 8.68 7.02
C LEU A 139 9.67 9.01 8.39
N SER A 140 10.28 9.94 9.13
CA SER A 140 9.74 10.43 10.42
C SER A 140 8.37 11.08 10.24
N GLY A 141 8.19 11.90 9.19
CA GLY A 141 6.89 12.50 8.85
C GLY A 141 5.82 11.45 8.57
N ILE A 142 6.13 10.43 7.76
CA ILE A 142 5.21 9.31 7.48
C ILE A 142 4.81 8.59 8.77
N TYR A 143 5.78 8.31 9.63
CA TYR A 143 5.56 7.66 10.92
C TYR A 143 4.66 8.51 11.82
N MET A 144 4.92 9.82 11.94
CA MET A 144 4.10 10.73 12.75
C MET A 144 2.67 10.84 12.22
N VAL A 145 2.44 10.93 10.92
CA VAL A 145 1.07 11.02 10.37
C VAL A 145 0.25 9.77 10.69
N HIS A 146 0.86 8.59 10.62
CA HIS A 146 0.15 7.32 10.69
C HIS A 146 0.20 6.60 12.05
N GLY A 147 1.17 6.94 12.90
CA GLY A 147 1.38 6.33 14.22
C GLY A 147 0.48 6.88 15.34
N THR A 148 -0.43 7.81 15.03
CA THR A 148 -1.08 8.67 16.01
C THR A 148 -2.49 8.26 16.43
N LYS A 149 -2.98 7.12 15.94
CA LYS A 149 -4.37 6.69 16.17
C LYS A 149 -4.77 6.51 17.64
N GLN A 150 -3.81 6.39 18.57
CA GLN A 150 -4.06 6.25 20.01
C GLN A 150 -3.68 7.47 20.86
N LYS A 151 -3.24 8.60 20.26
CA LYS A 151 -2.81 9.77 21.03
C LYS A 151 -3.93 10.81 21.16
N LYS A 152 -4.12 11.33 22.38
CA LYS A 152 -5.09 12.37 22.78
C LYS A 152 -5.10 13.65 21.94
N ARG A 153 -4.08 13.87 21.09
CA ARG A 153 -3.93 15.00 20.15
C ARG A 153 -3.54 14.55 18.74
N ALA A 154 -4.21 13.55 18.20
CA ALA A 154 -3.89 12.97 16.88
C ALA A 154 -3.80 14.01 15.74
N ASN A 155 -4.63 15.05 15.76
CA ASN A 155 -4.60 16.11 14.74
C ASN A 155 -3.31 16.93 14.75
N ILE A 156 -2.77 17.26 15.93
CA ILE A 156 -1.51 18.04 16.03
C ILE A 156 -0.34 17.23 15.47
N TRP A 157 -0.30 15.93 15.75
CA TRP A 157 0.77 15.08 15.24
C TRP A 157 0.67 14.83 13.72
N LYS A 158 -0.55 14.83 13.16
CA LYS A 158 -0.72 14.81 11.69
C LYS A 158 -0.16 16.08 11.06
N VAL A 159 -0.49 17.25 11.63
CA VAL A 159 0.05 18.54 11.15
C VAL A 159 1.57 18.57 11.28
N ALA A 160 2.13 18.11 12.40
CA ALA A 160 3.58 18.01 12.58
C ALA A 160 4.23 17.06 11.58
N GLY A 161 3.58 15.93 11.27
CA GLY A 161 4.07 14.98 10.27
C GLY A 161 4.08 15.56 8.85
N VAL A 162 3.04 16.28 8.45
CA VAL A 162 2.98 17.01 7.16
C VAL A 162 4.03 18.12 7.12
N ALA A 163 4.17 18.89 8.19
CA ALA A 163 5.19 19.93 8.31
C ALA A 163 6.60 19.35 8.20
N SER A 164 6.86 18.17 8.81
CA SER A 164 8.14 17.46 8.68
C SER A 164 8.42 17.03 7.24
N GLN A 165 7.40 16.62 6.48
CA GLN A 165 7.56 16.26 5.07
C GLN A 165 7.87 17.49 4.20
N LEU A 166 7.16 18.60 4.42
CA LEU A 166 7.45 19.86 3.75
C LEU A 166 8.85 20.36 4.08
N LEU A 167 9.27 20.24 5.34
CA LEU A 167 10.61 20.56 5.79
C LEU A 167 11.65 19.67 5.13
N ALA A 168 11.37 18.37 4.97
CA ALA A 168 12.27 17.44 4.27
C ALA A 168 12.55 17.88 2.83
N VAL A 169 11.49 18.28 2.10
CA VAL A 169 11.59 18.76 0.72
C VAL A 169 12.35 20.08 0.66
N LEU A 170 12.02 21.04 1.53
CA LEU A 170 12.73 22.31 1.61
C LEU A 170 14.21 22.09 1.91
N LEU A 171 14.53 21.33 2.96
CA LEU A 171 15.91 21.01 3.33
C LEU A 171 16.65 20.27 2.23
N PHE A 172 16.00 19.40 1.47
CA PHE A 172 16.60 18.72 0.32
C PHE A 172 17.06 19.73 -0.75
N PHE A 173 16.19 20.66 -1.15
CA PHE A 173 16.53 21.69 -2.14
C PHE A 173 17.54 22.71 -1.61
N THR A 174 17.40 23.10 -0.34
CA THR A 174 18.39 23.97 0.33
C THR A 174 19.74 23.28 0.40
N ALA A 175 19.79 21.98 0.68
CA ALA A 175 21.02 21.21 0.76
C ALA A 175 21.69 21.01 -0.58
N MET A 176 20.92 20.75 -1.64
CA MET A 176 21.41 20.71 -3.02
C MET A 176 22.07 22.02 -3.45
N ARG A 177 21.71 23.17 -2.84
CA ARG A 177 22.23 24.49 -3.24
C ARG A 177 23.31 25.04 -2.32
N LEU A 178 23.19 24.84 -1.01
CA LEU A 178 24.06 25.46 -0.01
C LEU A 178 25.10 24.52 0.60
N TRP A 179 24.90 23.20 0.50
CA TRP A 179 25.75 22.20 1.17
C TRP A 179 26.42 21.23 0.19
N ASP A 180 26.85 21.75 -0.97
CA ASP A 180 27.55 20.99 -2.03
C ASP A 180 28.87 20.33 -1.60
N GLY A 181 29.44 20.78 -0.47
CA GLY A 181 30.69 20.23 0.09
C GLY A 181 30.49 19.22 1.24
N LEU A 182 29.29 19.09 1.79
CA LEU A 182 29.06 18.21 2.94
C LEU A 182 28.71 16.80 2.47
N LEU A 183 29.44 15.79 2.96
CA LEU A 183 29.18 14.37 2.62
C LEU A 183 29.25 14.11 1.10
N THR A 184 30.11 14.87 0.42
CA THR A 184 30.31 14.78 -1.03
C THR A 184 31.25 13.64 -1.35
N VAL A 185 30.78 12.71 -2.17
CA VAL A 185 31.57 11.59 -2.69
C VAL A 185 31.79 11.81 -4.18
N ILE A 186 32.99 11.53 -4.65
CA ILE A 186 33.27 11.48 -6.08
C ILE A 186 32.69 10.17 -6.58
N LEU A 187 31.65 10.24 -7.42
CA LEU A 187 31.05 9.11 -8.10
C LEU A 187 31.89 8.75 -9.32
N ASP A 188 32.99 8.06 -9.07
CA ASP A 188 33.70 7.26 -10.07
C ASP A 188 32.97 5.92 -10.30
N PHE A 189 33.45 5.14 -11.27
CA PHE A 189 32.88 3.82 -11.55
C PHE A 189 32.81 2.89 -10.31
N PRO A 190 33.90 2.67 -9.54
CA PRO A 190 33.85 1.76 -8.39
C PRO A 190 32.92 2.24 -7.27
N SER A 191 32.88 3.53 -6.95
CA SER A 191 31.94 4.05 -5.95
C SER A 191 30.49 3.98 -6.44
N SER A 192 30.22 4.28 -7.71
CA SER A 192 28.88 4.16 -8.30
C SER A 192 28.37 2.71 -8.24
N LEU A 193 29.24 1.75 -8.56
CA LEU A 193 28.94 0.33 -8.47
C LEU A 193 28.69 -0.10 -7.01
N LEU A 194 29.51 0.39 -6.07
CA LEU A 194 29.32 0.12 -4.63
C LEU A 194 27.96 0.63 -4.15
N PHE A 195 27.60 1.89 -4.45
CA PHE A 195 26.31 2.46 -4.06
C PHE A 195 25.13 1.77 -4.74
N LEU A 196 25.29 1.31 -5.98
CA LEU A 196 24.30 0.47 -6.65
C LEU A 196 24.07 -0.83 -5.88
N VAL A 197 25.13 -1.57 -5.55
CA VAL A 197 25.04 -2.82 -4.79
C VAL A 197 24.40 -2.59 -3.43
N LEU A 198 24.84 -1.57 -2.69
CA LEU A 198 24.25 -1.20 -1.39
C LEU A 198 22.77 -0.84 -1.51
N SER A 199 22.37 -0.12 -2.56
CA SER A 199 20.97 0.24 -2.80
C SER A 199 20.11 -0.98 -3.11
N VAL A 200 20.61 -1.90 -3.93
CA VAL A 200 19.93 -3.17 -4.24
C VAL A 200 19.80 -4.06 -3.01
N VAL A 201 20.87 -4.23 -2.24
CA VAL A 201 20.86 -5.01 -0.99
C VAL A 201 19.89 -4.37 0.02
N GLY A 202 19.92 -3.05 0.16
CA GLY A 202 19.01 -2.33 1.04
C GLY A 202 17.55 -2.40 0.58
N TRP A 203 17.29 -2.43 -0.73
CA TRP A 203 15.96 -2.68 -1.28
C TRP A 203 15.44 -4.06 -0.91
N PHE A 204 16.26 -5.11 -1.07
CA PHE A 204 15.93 -6.46 -0.62
C PHE A 204 15.70 -6.52 0.89
N GLY A 205 16.56 -5.87 1.67
CA GLY A 205 16.43 -5.77 3.13
C GLY A 205 15.12 -5.10 3.56
N ALA A 206 14.78 -3.96 2.94
CA ALA A 206 13.54 -3.23 3.22
C ALA A 206 12.29 -4.04 2.82
N ARG A 207 12.35 -4.77 1.69
CA ARG A 207 11.27 -5.71 1.30
C ARG A 207 11.13 -6.85 2.29
N ARG A 208 12.23 -7.44 2.75
CA ARG A 208 12.21 -8.50 3.75
C ARG A 208 11.63 -7.99 5.07
N LEU A 209 12.04 -6.81 5.52
CA LEU A 209 11.48 -6.15 6.70
C LEU A 209 9.97 -5.92 6.55
N LYS A 210 9.51 -5.47 5.37
CA LYS A 210 8.08 -5.34 5.07
C LYS A 210 7.36 -6.68 5.25
N TYR A 211 7.88 -7.77 4.70
CA TYR A 211 7.30 -9.12 4.86
C TYR A 211 7.19 -9.55 6.32
N VAL A 212 8.25 -9.38 7.11
CA VAL A 212 8.25 -9.74 8.54
C VAL A 212 7.23 -8.91 9.33
N LEU A 213 7.09 -7.62 9.00
CA LEU A 213 6.09 -6.75 9.63
C LEU A 213 4.65 -7.15 9.26
N GLU A 214 4.42 -7.65 8.04
CA GLU A 214 3.13 -8.22 7.63
C GLU A 214 2.82 -9.50 8.41
N GLU A 215 3.79 -10.41 8.58
CA GLU A 215 3.62 -11.64 9.37
C GLU A 215 3.34 -11.38 10.85
N GLN A 216 4.03 -10.41 11.47
CA GLN A 216 3.77 -10.06 12.88
C GLN A 216 2.39 -9.44 13.08
N GLN A 217 1.90 -8.69 12.09
CA GLN A 217 0.54 -8.18 12.13
C GLN A 217 -0.48 -9.33 12.04
N GLU A 218 -0.20 -10.37 11.25
CA GLU A 218 -1.03 -11.58 11.16
C GLU A 218 -1.07 -12.36 12.48
N GLN A 219 0.05 -12.55 13.18
CA GLN A 219 0.04 -13.26 14.47
C GLN A 219 -0.72 -12.49 15.56
N THR A 220 -0.58 -11.17 15.55
CA THR A 220 -1.31 -10.30 16.50
C THR A 220 -2.81 -10.27 16.20
N GLN A 221 -3.21 -10.45 14.94
CA GLN A 221 -4.62 -10.49 14.53
C GLN A 221 -5.21 -11.90 14.53
N GLY A 222 -4.44 -12.94 14.27
CA GLY A 222 -4.91 -14.34 14.26
C GLY A 222 -5.27 -14.88 15.65
N GLY A 223 -4.88 -14.19 16.73
CA GLY A 223 -5.41 -14.40 18.07
C GLY A 223 -6.80 -13.80 18.32
N GLN A 224 -7.30 -12.95 17.42
CA GLN A 224 -8.67 -12.46 17.37
C GLN A 224 -9.32 -13.02 16.10
N MET A 225 -10.08 -14.11 16.25
CA MET A 225 -11.01 -14.79 15.33
C MET A 225 -11.14 -14.27 13.86
N PRO A 226 -11.35 -15.19 12.88
CA PRO A 226 -11.18 -14.92 11.45
C PRO A 226 -11.91 -13.66 11.02
N VAL A 227 -11.36 -12.95 10.03
CA VAL A 227 -12.01 -11.85 9.33
C VAL A 227 -13.32 -12.37 8.74
N THR A 228 -14.37 -12.41 9.56
CA THR A 228 -15.74 -12.53 9.11
C THR A 228 -16.03 -11.19 8.49
N LEU A 229 -15.94 -11.14 7.16
CA LEU A 229 -16.52 -10.06 6.39
C LEU A 229 -17.92 -9.79 6.96
N PRO A 230 -18.29 -8.53 7.26
CA PRO A 230 -19.65 -8.24 7.61
C PRO A 230 -20.56 -8.82 6.53
N PRO A 231 -21.68 -9.45 6.90
CA PRO A 231 -22.53 -10.09 5.92
C PRO A 231 -22.96 -9.07 4.87
N PRO A 232 -23.23 -9.52 3.62
CA PRO A 232 -23.62 -8.63 2.54
C PRO A 232 -24.79 -7.73 3.00
N PRO A 233 -24.88 -6.48 2.51
CA PRO A 233 -25.88 -5.48 2.94
C PRO A 233 -27.31 -5.99 3.04
N HIS A 234 -27.62 -7.06 2.31
CA HIS A 234 -28.94 -7.66 2.31
C HIS A 234 -29.21 -8.60 3.49
N ALA A 235 -28.23 -9.31 4.07
CA ALA A 235 -28.52 -10.13 5.25
C ALA A 235 -29.01 -9.28 6.43
N THR A 236 -28.47 -8.07 6.56
CA THR A 236 -28.91 -7.09 7.58
C THR A 236 -30.28 -6.52 7.27
N ALA A 237 -30.64 -6.35 5.99
CA ALA A 237 -31.96 -5.87 5.58
C ALA A 237 -33.03 -6.97 5.69
N THR A 238 -32.71 -8.22 5.36
CA THR A 238 -33.62 -9.35 5.54
C THR A 238 -33.84 -9.62 7.02
N LEU A 239 -32.78 -9.62 7.86
CA LEU A 239 -32.93 -9.78 9.32
C LEU A 239 -33.77 -8.67 9.95
N LYS A 240 -33.60 -7.41 9.51
CA LYS A 240 -34.37 -6.28 10.04
C LYS A 240 -35.83 -6.31 9.61
N ASN A 241 -36.12 -6.68 8.36
CA ASN A 241 -37.49 -6.88 7.88
C ASN A 241 -38.16 -8.09 8.52
N THR A 242 -37.42 -9.19 8.76
CA THR A 242 -37.98 -10.39 9.42
C THR A 242 -38.25 -10.13 10.91
N GLN A 243 -37.41 -9.30 11.58
CA GLN A 243 -37.69 -8.84 12.94
C GLN A 243 -38.89 -7.90 13.01
N GLU A 244 -39.03 -6.93 12.08
CA GLU A 244 -40.19 -6.03 12.04
C GLU A 244 -41.50 -6.76 11.66
N GLU A 245 -41.45 -7.80 10.83
CA GLU A 245 -42.62 -8.64 10.54
C GLU A 245 -43.01 -9.55 11.72
N ALA A 246 -42.04 -10.07 12.46
CA ALA A 246 -42.29 -10.86 13.68
C ALA A 246 -42.87 -9.99 14.82
N GLU A 247 -42.42 -8.73 14.96
CA GLU A 247 -43.00 -7.79 15.93
C GLU A 247 -44.42 -7.34 15.56
N LYS A 248 -44.71 -7.17 14.25
CA LYS A 248 -46.06 -6.84 13.76
C LYS A 248 -47.05 -8.00 13.88
N GLN A 249 -46.61 -9.25 13.70
CA GLN A 249 -47.47 -10.41 13.91
C GLN A 249 -47.79 -10.65 15.40
N ASN A 250 -46.87 -10.31 16.31
CA ASN A 250 -47.12 -10.46 17.75
C ASN A 250 -48.10 -9.39 18.29
N ASN A 251 -48.09 -8.17 17.73
CA ASN A 251 -49.00 -7.10 18.15
C ASN A 251 -50.43 -7.19 17.58
N ASN A 252 -50.70 -8.06 16.60
CA ASN A 252 -52.04 -8.27 16.04
C ASN A 252 -52.79 -9.46 16.66
N ASN A 253 -52.19 -10.16 17.63
CA ASN A 253 -52.76 -11.32 18.33
C ASN A 253 -52.98 -11.07 19.85
N SER A 254 -53.04 -9.82 20.29
CA SER A 254 -53.49 -9.41 21.64
C SER A 254 -54.79 -8.63 21.57
#